data_AF-A0A8R7QLI3-F1
#
_entry.id   AF-A0A8R7QLI3-F1
#
_cell.length_a   1.000
_cell.length_b   1.000
_cell.length_c   1.000
_cell.angle_alpha   90.00
_cell.angle_beta   90.00
_cell.angle_gamma   90.00
#
_symmetry.space_group_name_H-M   'P 1'
#
loop_
_entity.id
_entity.type
_entity.pdbx_description
1 polymer ?
#
loop_
_entity_poly.entity_id
_entity_poly.type
_entity_poly.pdbx_seq_one_letter_code
_entity_poly.pdbx_strand_id
1 'polypeptide(L)'
;MALLLTHPEALQRARDEIDANVGTGRLVDESDMANLPYLQCVLKESLRLCPVGPLIPAHEAMEDCTVGGFRVPRGTMILVNSWAINRDADLWDSPTEFMPERFLDTAKPTPMMPFGFGRRRCPAEGLAMRLLGLTLATLVQCLEWDAGEGRAIDMAEGAGLSMPMATPLALVCRPREFLKGLLSAST
;
A
#
# COMPACT_ATOMS: atom_id res chain seq x y z
N MET A 1 -5.29 -5.57 -0.18
CA MET A 1 -6.56 -6.31 -0.15
C MET A 1 -7.37 -6.08 1.12
N ALA A 2 -6.88 -6.42 2.32
CA ALA A 2 -7.66 -6.25 3.57
C ALA A 2 -8.27 -4.83 3.71
N LEU A 3 -7.48 -3.77 3.52
CA LEU A 3 -7.96 -2.38 3.54
C LEU A 3 -9.09 -2.10 2.53
N LEU A 4 -9.01 -2.64 1.31
CA LEU A 4 -10.08 -2.46 0.32
C LEU A 4 -11.35 -3.21 0.70
N LEU A 5 -11.23 -4.38 1.32
CA LEU A 5 -12.38 -5.19 1.73
C LEU A 5 -13.10 -4.62 2.95
N THR A 6 -12.38 -3.89 3.81
CA THR A 6 -12.98 -3.11 4.90
C THR A 6 -13.49 -1.74 4.43
N HIS A 7 -13.21 -1.33 3.19
CA HIS A 7 -13.64 -0.07 2.59
C HIS A 7 -14.25 -0.32 1.19
N PRO A 8 -15.47 -0.88 1.12
CA PRO A 8 -16.06 -1.36 -0.13
C PRO A 8 -16.23 -0.26 -1.18
N GLU A 9 -16.42 1.00 -0.78
CA GLU A 9 -16.49 2.14 -1.70
C GLU A 9 -15.15 2.37 -2.44
N ALA A 10 -14.02 2.25 -1.74
CA ALA A 10 -12.70 2.36 -2.34
C ALA A 10 -12.39 1.16 -3.26
N LEU A 11 -12.81 -0.05 -2.88
CA LEU A 11 -12.71 -1.23 -3.75
C LEU A 11 -13.52 -1.04 -5.04
N GLN A 12 -14.77 -0.60 -4.91
CA GLN A 12 -15.63 -0.38 -6.06
C GLN A 12 -15.06 0.70 -6.98
N ARG A 13 -14.59 1.82 -6.42
CA ARG A 13 -13.98 2.90 -7.21
C ARG A 13 -12.71 2.46 -7.94
N ALA A 14 -11.85 1.65 -7.30
CA ALA A 14 -10.68 1.08 -7.95
C ALA A 14 -11.08 0.11 -9.08
N ARG A 15 -12.14 -0.68 -8.88
CA ARG A 15 -12.69 -1.58 -9.90
C ARG A 15 -13.27 -0.82 -11.08
N ASP A 16 -14.05 0.23 -10.83
CA ASP A 16 -14.63 1.10 -11.86
C ASP A 16 -13.55 1.78 -12.70
N GLU A 17 -12.47 2.25 -12.06
CA GLU A 17 -11.31 2.82 -12.76
C GLU A 17 -10.66 1.80 -13.70
N ILE A 18 -10.44 0.57 -13.25
CA ILE A 18 -9.87 -0.50 -14.07
C ILE A 18 -10.80 -0.87 -15.23
N ASP A 19 -12.09 -1.07 -14.95
CA ASP A 19 -13.08 -1.45 -15.96
C ASP A 19 -13.24 -0.33 -17.02
N ALA A 20 -13.11 0.95 -16.63
CA ALA A 20 -13.20 2.08 -17.56
C ALA A 20 -11.95 2.24 -18.46
N ASN A 21 -10.75 1.97 -17.94
CA ASN A 21 -9.50 2.21 -18.67
C ASN A 21 -8.96 0.97 -19.40
N VAL A 22 -9.17 -0.22 -18.84
CA VAL A 22 -8.68 -1.51 -19.37
C VAL A 22 -9.81 -2.32 -20.00
N GLY A 23 -11.01 -2.26 -19.40
CA GLY A 23 -12.15 -3.06 -19.81
C GLY A 23 -12.08 -4.52 -19.36
N THR A 24 -13.01 -5.31 -19.89
CA THR A 24 -13.17 -6.74 -19.56
C THR A 24 -12.78 -7.66 -20.73
N GLY A 25 -12.18 -7.12 -21.79
CA GLY A 25 -11.77 -7.88 -22.98
C GLY A 25 -10.35 -8.47 -22.88
N ARG A 26 -9.56 -8.04 -21.89
CA ARG A 26 -8.19 -8.52 -21.63
C ARG A 26 -7.82 -8.30 -20.16
N LEU A 27 -6.72 -8.91 -19.74
CA LEU A 27 -6.12 -8.64 -18.45
C LEU A 27 -5.37 -7.29 -18.47
N VAL A 28 -5.31 -6.67 -17.30
CA VAL A 28 -4.48 -5.50 -17.03
C VAL A 28 -2.99 -5.84 -17.22
N ASP A 29 -2.26 -4.91 -17.83
CA ASP A 29 -0.82 -4.99 -18.07
C ASP A 29 -0.07 -3.90 -17.28
N GLU A 30 1.24 -4.02 -17.13
CA GLU A 30 2.07 -3.00 -16.47
C GLU A 30 1.92 -1.63 -17.16
N SER A 31 1.80 -1.60 -18.49
CA SER A 31 1.65 -0.38 -19.27
C SER A 31 0.37 0.40 -18.96
N ASP A 32 -0.67 -0.26 -18.45
CA ASP A 32 -1.94 0.38 -18.08
C ASP A 32 -1.83 1.20 -16.79
N MET A 33 -0.82 0.94 -15.94
CA MET A 33 -0.72 1.54 -14.60
C MET A 33 -0.70 3.06 -14.62
N ALA A 34 -0.19 3.68 -15.69
CA ALA A 34 -0.18 5.14 -15.86
C ALA A 34 -1.60 5.74 -15.93
N ASN A 35 -2.59 4.95 -16.34
CA ASN A 35 -4.00 5.35 -16.47
C ASN A 35 -4.86 4.93 -15.28
N LEU A 36 -4.26 4.40 -14.20
CA LEU A 36 -4.96 3.96 -12.98
C LEU A 36 -4.53 4.79 -11.75
N PRO A 37 -4.72 6.13 -11.77
CA PRO A 37 -4.25 7.00 -10.70
C PRO A 37 -4.89 6.71 -9.33
N TYR A 38 -6.17 6.33 -9.28
CA TYR A 38 -6.83 5.99 -8.02
C TYR A 38 -6.29 4.70 -7.43
N LEU A 39 -6.02 3.68 -8.25
CA LEU A 39 -5.35 2.46 -7.80
C LEU A 39 -3.96 2.77 -7.21
N GLN A 40 -3.20 3.69 -7.84
CA GLN A 40 -1.93 4.15 -7.27
C GLN A 40 -2.11 4.86 -5.93
N CYS A 41 -3.18 5.64 -5.77
CA CYS A 41 -3.53 6.28 -4.51
C CYS A 41 -3.84 5.25 -3.42
N VAL A 42 -4.58 4.20 -3.75
CA VAL A 42 -4.86 3.05 -2.85
C VAL A 42 -3.57 2.40 -2.37
N LEU A 43 -2.60 2.19 -3.26
CA LEU A 43 -1.29 1.62 -2.90
C LEU A 43 -0.52 2.53 -1.94
N LYS A 44 -0.45 3.83 -2.25
CA LYS A 44 0.24 4.82 -1.41
C LYS A 44 -0.38 4.91 -0.01
N GLU A 45 -1.71 4.95 0.06
CA GLU A 45 -2.43 4.99 1.34
C GLU A 45 -2.27 3.69 2.13
N SER A 46 -2.24 2.55 1.44
CA SER A 46 -1.93 1.26 2.06
C SER A 46 -0.52 1.25 2.66
N LEU A 47 0.48 1.78 1.96
CA LEU A 47 1.87 1.87 2.45
C LEU A 47 2.03 2.90 3.58
N ARG A 48 1.19 3.95 3.60
CA ARG A 48 1.18 4.93 4.69
C ARG A 48 0.65 4.32 5.98
N LEU A 49 -0.52 3.68 5.93
CA LEU A 49 -1.16 3.07 7.10
C LEU A 49 -0.49 1.76 7.52
N CYS A 50 -0.09 0.92 6.57
CA CYS A 50 0.53 -0.37 6.85
C CYS A 50 1.95 -0.41 6.26
N PRO A 51 2.90 0.41 6.75
CA PRO A 51 4.26 0.39 6.25
C PRO A 51 4.91 -0.97 6.52
N VAL A 52 5.56 -1.54 5.51
CA VAL A 52 6.23 -2.85 5.65
C VAL A 52 7.31 -2.79 6.73
N GLY A 53 8.01 -1.66 6.88
CA GLY A 53 8.95 -1.40 7.97
C GLY A 53 8.45 -0.24 8.84
N PRO A 54 7.78 -0.49 9.99
CA PRO A 54 7.28 0.56 10.88
C PRO A 54 8.40 1.35 11.56
N LEU A 55 9.53 0.67 11.78
CA LEU A 55 10.84 1.27 11.98
C LEU A 55 11.64 0.97 10.72
N ILE A 56 12.19 1.99 10.05
CA ILE A 56 13.10 1.73 8.93
C ILE A 56 14.36 1.01 9.45
N PRO A 57 15.11 0.29 8.61
CA PRO A 57 16.34 -0.38 9.03
C PRO A 57 17.24 0.55 9.84
N ALA A 58 17.84 0.03 10.92
CA ALA A 58 18.64 0.84 11.83
C ALA A 58 19.78 1.55 11.10
N HIS A 59 19.94 2.84 11.41
CA HIS A 59 21.07 3.64 10.97
C HIS A 59 22.09 3.77 12.11
N GLU A 60 23.32 4.16 11.78
CA GLU A 60 24.36 4.49 12.75
C GLU A 60 24.96 5.86 12.42
N ALA A 61 25.16 6.70 13.44
CA ALA A 61 25.83 7.98 13.30
C ALA A 61 27.33 7.77 12.96
N MET A 62 27.75 8.15 11.76
CA MET A 62 29.15 7.97 11.33
C MET A 62 30.12 8.97 12.00
N GLU A 63 29.58 10.08 12.49
CA GLU A 63 30.28 11.16 13.19
C GLU A 63 29.35 11.79 14.24
N ASP A 64 29.90 12.58 15.16
CA ASP A 64 29.11 13.37 16.08
C ASP A 64 28.22 14.34 15.29
N CYS A 65 26.90 14.28 15.50
CA CYS A 65 25.94 15.11 14.78
C CYS A 65 24.86 15.67 15.72
N THR A 66 23.92 16.42 15.16
CA THR A 66 22.76 16.97 15.90
C THR A 66 21.47 16.62 15.16
N VAL A 67 20.48 16.10 15.90
CA VAL A 67 19.15 15.76 15.37
C VAL A 67 18.11 16.41 16.27
N GLY A 68 17.22 17.24 15.71
CA GLY A 68 16.17 17.93 16.48
C GLY A 68 16.70 18.79 17.64
N GLY A 69 17.91 19.32 17.52
CA GLY A 69 18.58 20.09 18.58
C GLY A 69 19.34 19.26 19.62
N PHE A 70 19.30 17.93 19.53
CA PHE A 70 20.00 17.02 20.44
C PHE A 70 21.32 16.53 19.84
N ARG A 71 22.39 16.51 20.64
CA ARG A 71 23.68 15.93 20.25
C ARG A 71 23.56 14.41 20.17
N VAL A 72 24.00 13.84 19.05
CA VAL A 72 24.05 12.40 18.77
C VAL A 72 25.52 12.03 18.54
N PRO A 73 26.18 11.34 19.49
CA PRO A 73 27.57 10.91 19.32
C PRO A 73 27.74 9.90 18.19
N ARG A 74 28.94 9.86 17.61
CA ARG A 74 29.36 8.80 16.67
C ARG A 74 29.10 7.41 17.25
N GLY A 75 28.66 6.47 16.42
CA GLY A 75 28.35 5.09 16.79
C GLY A 75 26.95 4.91 17.40
N THR A 76 26.18 5.99 17.57
CA THR A 76 24.81 5.89 18.07
C THR A 76 23.91 5.23 17.03
N MET A 77 23.17 4.20 17.45
CA MET A 77 22.10 3.60 16.66
C MET A 77 20.90 4.55 16.58
N ILE A 78 20.39 4.77 15.37
CA ILE A 78 19.26 5.65 15.09
C ILE A 78 18.14 4.81 14.46
N LEU A 79 16.97 4.86 15.08
CA LEU A 79 15.74 4.23 14.59
C LEU A 79 14.76 5.33 14.18
N VAL A 80 14.32 5.32 12.93
CA VAL A 80 13.30 6.27 12.45
C VAL A 80 11.94 5.56 12.46
N ASN A 81 11.00 6.13 13.21
CA ASN A 81 9.65 5.61 13.36
C ASN A 81 8.75 6.10 12.22
N SER A 82 8.78 5.36 11.10
CA SER A 82 7.96 5.67 9.92
C SER A 82 6.47 5.56 10.23
N TRP A 83 6.08 4.61 11.08
CA TRP A 83 4.69 4.41 11.51
C TRP A 83 4.13 5.65 12.20
N ALA A 84 4.90 6.24 13.12
CA ALA A 84 4.50 7.44 13.84
C ALA A 84 4.40 8.66 12.91
N ILE A 85 5.41 8.87 12.04
CA ILE A 85 5.41 9.97 11.06
C ILE A 85 4.19 9.88 10.14
N ASN A 86 3.85 8.67 9.69
CA ASN A 86 2.71 8.43 8.81
C ASN A 86 1.35 8.61 9.50
N ARG A 87 1.31 8.75 10.83
CA ARG A 87 0.09 8.93 11.65
C ARG A 87 0.11 10.23 12.48
N ASP A 88 1.08 11.09 12.23
CA ASP A 88 1.20 12.37 12.92
C ASP A 88 0.03 13.29 12.50
N ALA A 89 -0.77 13.72 13.46
CA ALA A 89 -1.94 14.57 13.22
C ALA A 89 -1.55 15.98 12.77
N ASP A 90 -0.32 16.42 13.01
CA ASP A 90 0.20 17.69 12.51
C ASP A 90 0.58 17.61 11.01
N LEU A 91 0.80 16.39 10.50
CA LEU A 91 1.19 16.13 9.12
C LEU A 91 0.05 15.57 8.25
N TRP A 92 -0.91 14.88 8.87
CA TRP A 92 -1.97 14.15 8.17
C TRP A 92 -3.35 14.43 8.76
N ASP A 93 -4.25 14.93 7.91
CA ASP A 93 -5.68 15.01 8.24
C ASP A 93 -6.27 13.60 8.37
N SER A 94 -6.98 13.34 9.47
CA SER A 94 -7.54 12.03 9.80
C SER A 94 -6.50 10.90 9.67
N PRO A 95 -5.43 10.92 10.49
CA PRO A 95 -4.22 10.13 10.27
C PRO A 95 -4.44 8.62 10.35
N THR A 96 -5.50 8.16 11.00
CA THR A 96 -5.82 6.74 11.16
C THR A 96 -6.79 6.22 10.10
N GLU A 97 -7.43 7.10 9.33
CA GLU A 97 -8.43 6.74 8.33
C GLU A 97 -7.76 6.34 7.01
N PHE A 98 -8.31 5.32 6.35
CA PHE A 98 -7.91 4.91 5.01
C PHE A 98 -8.63 5.77 3.98
N MET A 99 -7.91 6.78 3.47
CA MET A 99 -8.43 7.77 2.52
C MET A 99 -7.50 7.89 1.30
N PRO A 100 -7.59 6.99 0.30
CA PRO A 100 -6.78 7.05 -0.92
C PRO A 100 -6.80 8.43 -1.59
N GLU A 101 -7.93 9.12 -1.52
CA GLU A 101 -8.17 10.44 -2.13
C GLU A 101 -7.13 11.48 -1.75
N ARG A 102 -6.46 11.36 -0.59
CA ARG A 102 -5.40 12.28 -0.16
C ARG A 102 -4.19 12.31 -1.09
N PHE A 103 -4.02 11.29 -1.93
CA PHE A 103 -2.93 11.18 -2.90
C PHE A 103 -3.31 11.55 -4.33
N LEU A 104 -4.57 11.97 -4.58
CA LEU A 104 -5.01 12.40 -5.91
C LEU A 104 -4.35 13.71 -6.35
N ASP A 105 -4.11 14.62 -5.40
CA ASP A 105 -3.37 15.85 -5.65
C ASP A 105 -1.87 15.57 -5.64
N THR A 106 -1.29 15.39 -6.82
CA THR A 106 0.14 15.14 -7.00
C THR A 106 1.01 16.39 -6.80
N ALA A 107 0.42 17.58 -6.72
CA ALA A 107 1.15 18.83 -6.48
C ALA A 107 1.49 19.01 -4.99
N LYS A 108 0.72 18.39 -4.08
CA LYS A 108 0.98 18.44 -2.64
C LYS A 108 2.10 17.46 -2.26
N PRO A 109 3.24 17.93 -1.73
CA PRO A 109 4.27 17.04 -1.22
C PRO A 109 3.71 16.21 -0.07
N THR A 110 3.76 14.89 -0.18
CA THR A 110 3.26 13.99 0.86
C THR A 110 4.42 13.54 1.76
N PRO A 111 4.36 13.74 3.08
CA PRO A 111 5.45 13.45 4.01
C PRO A 111 5.53 11.96 4.35
N MET A 112 5.51 11.07 3.35
CA MET A 112 5.64 9.62 3.54
C MET A 112 6.99 9.10 3.05
N MET A 113 7.56 8.12 3.75
CA MET A 113 8.83 7.48 3.40
C MET A 113 8.75 5.95 3.52
N PRO A 114 7.82 5.27 2.81
CA PRO A 114 7.64 3.82 2.95
C PRO A 114 8.86 3.01 2.49
N PHE A 115 9.72 3.61 1.68
CA PHE A 115 10.98 3.03 1.18
C PHE A 115 12.22 3.70 1.75
N GLY A 116 12.06 4.51 2.81
CA GLY A 116 13.14 5.29 3.39
C GLY A 116 13.59 6.49 2.52
N PHE A 117 14.67 7.14 2.93
CA PHE A 117 15.16 8.36 2.30
C PHE A 117 16.68 8.44 2.30
N GLY A 118 17.24 9.23 1.38
CA GLY A 118 18.68 9.48 1.30
C GLY A 118 19.48 8.27 0.79
N ARG A 119 20.74 8.17 1.24
CA ARG A 119 21.74 7.20 0.73
C ARG A 119 21.37 5.73 0.94
N ARG A 120 20.44 5.45 1.86
CA ARG A 120 19.98 4.09 2.22
C ARG A 120 18.53 3.83 1.83
N ARG A 121 17.95 4.70 1.00
CA ARG A 121 16.63 4.46 0.39
C ARG A 121 16.62 3.11 -0.32
N CYS A 122 15.51 2.39 -0.22
CA CYS A 122 15.34 1.07 -0.81
C CYS A 122 15.64 1.13 -2.32
N PRO A 123 16.64 0.39 -2.82
CA PRO A 123 16.95 0.39 -4.25
C PRO A 123 15.86 -0.29 -5.09
N ALA A 124 14.99 -1.09 -4.47
CA ALA A 124 13.91 -1.82 -5.14
C ALA A 124 12.57 -1.08 -5.15
N GLU A 125 12.49 0.18 -4.72
CA GLU A 125 11.25 0.97 -4.69
C GLU A 125 10.50 0.93 -6.04
N GLY A 126 11.19 1.20 -7.14
CA GLY A 126 10.57 1.20 -8.47
C GLY A 126 10.00 -0.16 -8.88
N LEU A 127 10.70 -1.25 -8.57
CA LEU A 127 10.23 -2.61 -8.84
C LEU A 127 9.03 -2.97 -7.94
N ALA A 128 9.12 -2.65 -6.66
CA ALA A 128 8.06 -2.92 -5.69
C ALA A 128 6.75 -2.23 -6.08
N MET A 129 6.80 -0.95 -6.45
CA MET A 129 5.61 -0.20 -6.84
C MET A 129 4.95 -0.76 -8.11
N ARG A 130 5.73 -1.21 -9.11
CA ARG A 130 5.22 -1.85 -10.32
C ARG A 130 4.56 -3.20 -10.03
N LEU A 131 5.25 -4.06 -9.28
CA LEU A 131 4.73 -5.39 -8.93
C LEU A 131 3.48 -5.29 -8.06
N LEU A 132 3.49 -4.44 -7.04
CA LEU A 132 2.33 -4.23 -6.17
C LEU A 132 1.16 -3.65 -6.96
N GLY A 133 1.41 -2.69 -7.85
CA GLY A 133 0.37 -2.11 -8.70
C GLY A 133 -0.28 -3.14 -9.62
N LEU A 134 0.51 -3.87 -10.40
CA LEU A 134 -0.01 -4.89 -11.30
C LEU A 134 -0.71 -6.02 -10.55
N THR A 135 -0.14 -6.46 -9.42
CA THR A 135 -0.74 -7.51 -8.59
C THR A 135 -2.09 -7.05 -8.05
N LEU A 136 -2.15 -5.86 -7.46
CA LEU A 136 -3.40 -5.32 -6.92
C LEU A 136 -4.44 -5.11 -8.03
N ALA A 137 -4.04 -4.55 -9.17
CA ALA A 137 -4.90 -4.35 -10.32
C ALA A 137 -5.51 -5.68 -10.76
N THR A 138 -4.69 -6.72 -10.92
CA THR A 138 -5.13 -8.07 -11.31
C THR A 138 -6.11 -8.66 -10.29
N LEU A 139 -5.81 -8.54 -8.99
CA LEU A 139 -6.68 -9.05 -7.93
C LEU A 139 -8.05 -8.36 -7.89
N VAL A 140 -8.09 -7.04 -8.14
CA VAL A 140 -9.34 -6.26 -8.20
C VAL A 140 -10.10 -6.53 -9.50
N GLN A 141 -9.38 -6.62 -10.62
CA GLN A 141 -9.95 -6.85 -11.94
C GLN A 141 -10.57 -8.24 -12.04
N CYS A 142 -9.91 -9.28 -11.54
CA CYS A 142 -10.25 -10.66 -11.88
C CYS A 142 -11.19 -11.35 -10.89
N LEU A 143 -11.25 -10.89 -9.63
CA LEU A 143 -11.83 -11.65 -8.54
C LEU A 143 -12.91 -10.87 -7.79
N GLU A 144 -13.98 -11.60 -7.45
CA GLU A 144 -14.88 -11.23 -6.37
C GLU A 144 -14.39 -11.86 -5.07
N TRP A 145 -14.45 -11.09 -4.00
CA TRP A 145 -13.88 -11.44 -2.70
C TRP A 145 -14.98 -11.58 -1.67
N ASP A 146 -14.93 -12.67 -0.92
CA ASP A 146 -15.91 -13.00 0.11
C ASP A 146 -15.17 -13.40 1.38
N ALA A 147 -15.38 -12.64 2.46
CA ALA A 147 -14.80 -12.92 3.77
C ALA A 147 -15.53 -14.07 4.51
N GLY A 148 -16.66 -14.54 3.98
CA GLY A 148 -17.61 -15.45 4.62
C GLY A 148 -18.64 -14.68 5.45
N GLU A 149 -19.89 -15.19 5.46
CA GLU A 149 -20.99 -14.57 6.20
C GLU A 149 -20.63 -14.27 7.66
N GLY A 150 -20.80 -13.02 8.07
CA GLY A 150 -20.60 -12.57 9.45
C GLY A 150 -19.14 -12.44 9.90
N ARG A 151 -18.15 -12.65 9.03
CA ARG A 151 -16.73 -12.48 9.39
C ARG A 151 -16.24 -11.06 9.14
N ALA A 152 -16.01 -10.32 10.21
CA ALA A 152 -15.23 -9.08 10.14
C ALA A 152 -13.75 -9.41 9.87
N ILE A 153 -13.12 -8.64 8.99
CA ILE A 153 -11.67 -8.72 8.78
C ILE A 153 -10.98 -8.03 9.95
N ASP A 154 -10.25 -8.80 10.75
CA ASP A 154 -9.43 -8.28 11.84
C ASP A 154 -8.18 -7.58 11.28
N MET A 155 -8.08 -6.29 11.53
CA MET A 155 -6.96 -5.43 11.09
C MET A 155 -5.87 -5.28 12.16
N ALA A 156 -5.93 -6.05 13.25
CA ALA A 156 -4.91 -6.03 14.28
C ALA A 156 -3.51 -6.37 13.73
N GLU A 157 -2.50 -5.68 14.24
CA GLU A 157 -1.11 -5.82 13.81
C GLU A 157 -0.43 -6.98 14.56
N GLY A 158 0.30 -7.81 13.83
CA GLY A 158 1.11 -8.89 14.38
C GLY A 158 2.51 -8.42 14.79
N ALA A 159 3.19 -9.21 15.62
CA ALA A 159 4.55 -8.91 16.06
C ALA A 159 5.60 -9.22 14.97
N GLY A 160 6.64 -8.38 14.88
CA GLY A 160 7.77 -8.63 13.98
C GLY A 160 8.58 -7.37 13.66
N LEU A 161 9.59 -7.53 12.80
CA LEU A 161 10.32 -6.41 12.19
C LEU A 161 9.47 -5.69 11.12
N SER A 162 8.47 -6.39 10.57
CA SER A 162 7.47 -5.83 9.68
C SER A 162 6.11 -5.67 10.38
N MET A 163 5.12 -5.16 9.65
CA MET A 163 3.72 -5.09 10.11
C MET A 163 2.82 -6.13 9.42
N PRO A 164 2.93 -7.42 9.77
CA PRO A 164 1.95 -8.39 9.32
C PRO A 164 0.60 -8.16 10.00
N MET A 165 -0.47 -8.73 9.44
CA MET A 165 -1.72 -8.88 10.20
C MET A 165 -1.53 -9.94 11.30
N ALA A 166 -2.09 -9.71 12.49
CA ALA A 166 -2.04 -10.65 13.61
C ALA A 166 -2.72 -11.98 13.25
N THR A 167 -3.87 -11.87 12.57
CA THR A 167 -4.60 -13.00 12.01
C THR A 167 -4.43 -12.98 10.48
N PRO A 168 -3.90 -14.05 9.86
CA PRO A 168 -3.80 -14.12 8.41
C PRO A 168 -5.15 -13.91 7.71
N LEU A 169 -5.14 -13.11 6.65
CA LEU A 169 -6.33 -12.84 5.84
C LEU A 169 -6.78 -14.12 5.12
N ALA A 170 -7.94 -14.67 5.51
CA ALA A 170 -8.55 -15.83 4.88
C ALA A 170 -9.81 -15.41 4.11
N LEU A 171 -9.81 -15.63 2.80
CA LEU A 171 -10.87 -15.19 1.90
C LEU A 171 -11.24 -16.31 0.93
N VAL A 172 -12.51 -16.31 0.51
CA VAL A 172 -12.95 -17.05 -0.67
C VAL A 172 -12.88 -16.08 -1.85
N CYS A 173 -12.20 -16.50 -2.92
CA CYS A 173 -12.18 -15.76 -4.18
C CYS A 173 -13.00 -16.50 -5.24
N ARG A 174 -13.80 -15.75 -5.98
CA ARG A 174 -14.57 -16.25 -7.13
C ARG A 174 -14.15 -15.49 -8.39
N PRO A 175 -13.88 -16.16 -9.52
CA PRO A 175 -13.61 -15.46 -10.78
C PRO A 175 -14.79 -14.57 -11.19
N ARG A 176 -14.52 -13.33 -11.60
CA ARG A 176 -15.50 -12.47 -12.27
C ARG A 176 -15.89 -13.07 -13.62
N GLU A 177 -17.11 -12.78 -14.08
CA GLU A 177 -17.70 -13.43 -15.27
C GLU A 177 -16.83 -13.35 -16.53
N PHE A 178 -16.24 -12.18 -16.81
CA PHE A 178 -15.39 -12.02 -18.01
C PHE A 178 -14.14 -12.91 -17.98
N LEU A 179 -13.57 -13.18 -16.79
CA LEU A 179 -12.39 -14.02 -16.64
C LEU A 179 -12.72 -15.47 -17.02
N LYS A 180 -13.93 -15.95 -16.69
CA LYS A 180 -14.39 -17.29 -17.12
C LYS A 180 -14.38 -17.39 -18.65
N GLY A 181 -14.84 -16.34 -19.33
CA GLY A 181 -14.79 -16.23 -20.79
C GLY A 181 -13.37 -16.26 -21.36
N LEU A 182 -12.47 -15.46 -20.81
CA LEU A 182 -11.05 -15.41 -21.22
C LEU A 182 -10.35 -16.76 -21.05
N LEU A 183 -10.58 -17.43 -19.91
CA LEU A 183 -9.98 -18.73 -19.62
C LEU A 183 -10.52 -19.82 -20.56
N SER A 184 -11.81 -19.79 -20.90
CA SER A 184 -12.42 -20.73 -21.85
C SER A 184 -11.96 -20.54 -23.30
N ALA A 185 -11.52 -19.34 -23.67
CA ALA A 185 -11.02 -19.03 -25.02
C ALA A 185 -9.53 -19.40 -25.22
N SER A 186 -8.84 -19.80 -24.14
CA SER A 186 -7.41 -20.14 -24.15
C SER A 186 -7.14 -21.65 -24.17
N THR A 187 -8.21 -22.47 -24.21
CA THR A 187 -8.22 -23.94 -24.38
C THR A 187 -8.79 -24.32 -25.73
#